data_AF-A0A7K2X9G9-F1
#
_entry.id   AF-A0A7K2X9G9-F1
#
_cell.length_a   1.000
_cell.length_b   1.000
_cell.length_c   1.000
_cell.angle_alpha   90.00
_cell.angle_beta   90.00
_cell.angle_gamma   90.00
#
_symmetry.space_group_name_H-M   'P 1'
#
loop_
_entity.id
_entity.type
_entity.pdbx_description
1 polymer ?
#
loop_
_entity_poly.entity_id
_entity_poly.type
_entity_poly.pdbx_seq_one_letter_code
_entity_poly.pdbx_strand_id
1 'polypeptide(L)'
;LGGLAVLVPMDGFHLARAELVRLGRADRKGAPDTFDAAGYAALLARLCAPEPGTTVYAPAFDRSLEEPVAGSVPVGPDVPLVVTEGTYLLHDEGAWAGVLPLLDEAWYLDLDARLRVPRLIDRHVRFGKDRARAEHWVHTSDETNARLVARGRDRAHLVVPMDGPWG
;
A
#
# COMPACT_ATOMS: atom_id res chain seq x y z
N LEU A 1 4.26 19.63 6.02
CA LEU A 1 5.73 19.51 5.84
C LEU A 1 6.14 20.23 4.55
N GLY A 2 6.09 21.57 4.51
CA GLY A 2 6.18 22.36 3.27
C GLY A 2 7.41 22.07 2.40
N GLY A 3 7.27 21.15 1.43
CA GLY A 3 8.34 20.71 0.52
C GLY A 3 9.38 19.76 1.13
N LEU A 4 9.34 19.51 2.45
CA LEU A 4 10.33 18.70 3.16
C LEU A 4 9.98 17.21 3.21
N ALA A 5 8.78 16.83 2.76
CA ALA A 5 8.41 15.42 2.68
C ALA A 5 7.53 15.14 1.46
N VAL A 6 7.72 13.94 0.88
CA VAL A 6 6.91 13.45 -0.23
C VAL A 6 6.29 12.10 0.14
N LEU A 7 5.00 11.95 -0.16
CA LEU A 7 4.29 10.69 0.00
C LEU A 7 4.46 9.84 -1.28
N VAL A 8 5.01 8.64 -1.13
CA VAL A 8 5.12 7.63 -2.19
C VAL A 8 4.22 6.45 -1.82
N PRO A 9 2.98 6.38 -2.32
CA PRO A 9 2.04 5.35 -1.92
C PRO A 9 2.35 4.00 -2.61
N MET A 10 2.31 2.90 -1.86
CA MET A 10 2.43 1.53 -2.40
C MET A 10 1.33 1.24 -3.43
N ASP A 11 0.15 1.86 -3.30
CA ASP A 11 -0.99 1.63 -4.18
C ASP A 11 -0.70 1.93 -5.66
N GLY A 12 0.25 2.82 -5.95
CA GLY A 12 0.72 3.10 -7.32
C GLY A 12 1.35 1.88 -8.01
N PHE A 13 1.68 0.84 -7.25
CA PHE A 13 2.26 -0.41 -7.74
C PHE A 13 1.24 -1.54 -7.92
N HIS A 14 -0.06 -1.27 -7.80
CA HIS A 14 -1.06 -2.24 -8.29
C HIS A 14 -0.77 -2.60 -9.73
N LEU A 15 -0.97 -3.87 -10.10
CA LEU A 15 -0.99 -4.24 -11.51
C LEU A 15 -2.23 -3.66 -12.16
N ALA A 16 -2.09 -3.26 -13.43
CA ALA A 16 -3.19 -2.75 -14.23
C ALA A 16 -4.31 -3.79 -14.33
N ARG A 17 -5.58 -3.36 -14.48
CA ARG A 17 -6.72 -4.29 -14.54
C ARG A 17 -6.57 -5.33 -15.66
N ALA A 18 -6.10 -4.92 -16.83
CA ALA A 18 -5.88 -5.82 -17.96
C ALA A 18 -4.89 -6.95 -17.60
N GLU A 19 -3.84 -6.62 -16.85
CA GLU A 19 -2.84 -7.58 -16.39
C GLU A 19 -3.41 -8.52 -15.32
N LEU A 20 -4.19 -7.99 -14.39
CA LEU A 20 -4.90 -8.82 -13.41
C LEU A 20 -5.88 -9.80 -14.07
N VAL A 21 -6.55 -9.40 -15.16
CA VAL A 21 -7.41 -10.29 -15.95
C VAL A 21 -6.58 -11.37 -16.63
N ARG A 22 -5.47 -11.00 -17.29
CA ARG A 22 -4.56 -11.94 -17.94
C ARG A 22 -4.00 -12.99 -16.97
N LEU A 23 -3.70 -12.58 -15.74
CA LEU A 23 -3.19 -13.45 -14.68
C LEU A 23 -4.29 -14.23 -13.94
N GLY A 24 -5.57 -13.95 -14.19
CA GLY A 24 -6.70 -14.56 -13.47
C GLY A 24 -6.75 -14.16 -12.00
N ARG A 25 -6.42 -12.91 -11.67
CA ARG A 25 -6.34 -12.38 -10.28
C ARG A 25 -7.25 -11.17 -10.02
N ALA A 26 -8.06 -10.78 -11.00
CA ALA A 26 -8.91 -9.58 -10.90
C ALA A 26 -9.94 -9.66 -9.76
N ASP A 27 -10.36 -10.86 -9.38
CA ASP A 27 -11.29 -11.17 -8.29
C ASP A 27 -10.67 -11.06 -6.89
N ARG A 28 -9.35 -10.89 -6.80
CA ARG A 28 -8.59 -10.73 -5.55
C ARG A 28 -7.68 -9.51 -5.56
N LYS A 29 -7.99 -8.49 -6.37
CA LYS A 29 -7.28 -7.21 -6.41
C LYS A 29 -7.08 -6.68 -4.99
N GLY A 30 -5.83 -6.38 -4.64
CA GLY A 30 -5.43 -5.99 -3.29
C GLY A 30 -4.65 -7.09 -2.55
N ALA A 31 -4.61 -8.34 -3.03
CA ALA A 31 -3.72 -9.38 -2.50
C ALA A 31 -2.25 -9.10 -2.86
N PRO A 32 -1.25 -9.64 -2.13
CA PRO A 32 0.17 -9.33 -2.34
C PRO A 32 0.67 -9.58 -3.77
N ASP A 33 0.10 -10.57 -4.46
CA ASP A 33 0.47 -10.96 -5.82
C ASP A 33 -0.29 -10.18 -6.91
N THR A 34 -1.01 -9.13 -6.53
CA THR A 34 -1.70 -8.19 -7.43
C THR A 34 -0.97 -6.86 -7.58
N PHE A 35 0.27 -6.79 -7.07
CA PHE A 35 1.16 -5.64 -7.15
C PHE A 35 2.47 -6.03 -7.85
N ASP A 36 3.12 -5.04 -8.44
CA ASP A 36 4.53 -5.12 -8.80
C ASP A 36 5.42 -4.83 -7.57
N ALA A 37 5.51 -5.82 -6.69
CA ALA A 37 6.32 -5.74 -5.47
C ALA A 37 7.82 -5.55 -5.77
N ALA A 38 8.33 -6.17 -6.85
CA ALA A 38 9.72 -6.03 -7.24
C ALA A 38 10.02 -4.63 -7.77
N GLY A 39 9.13 -4.05 -8.59
CA GLY A 39 9.21 -2.67 -9.02
C GLY A 39 9.11 -1.68 -7.87
N TYR A 40 8.28 -1.97 -6.87
CA TYR A 40 8.19 -1.15 -5.65
C TYR A 40 9.49 -1.14 -4.86
N ALA A 41 10.06 -2.33 -4.56
CA ALA A 41 11.35 -2.42 -3.88
C ALA A 41 12.48 -1.73 -4.68
N ALA A 42 12.48 -1.88 -6.02
CA ALA A 42 13.45 -1.20 -6.88
C ALA A 42 13.30 0.33 -6.85
N LEU A 43 12.06 0.86 -6.80
CA LEU A 43 11.83 2.29 -6.62
C LEU A 43 12.37 2.77 -5.26
N LEU A 44 12.04 2.07 -4.18
CA LEU A 44 12.51 2.43 -2.84
C LEU A 44 14.05 2.44 -2.78
N ALA A 45 14.71 1.43 -3.36
CA ALA A 45 16.18 1.39 -3.41
C ALA A 45 16.79 2.61 -4.12
N ARG A 46 16.14 3.11 -5.18
CA ARG A 46 16.56 4.36 -5.85
C ARG A 46 16.34 5.59 -4.98
N LEU A 47 15.29 5.61 -4.16
CA LEU A 47 15.02 6.70 -3.23
C LEU A 47 16.00 6.72 -2.05
N CYS A 48 16.47 5.56 -1.59
CA CYS A 48 17.51 5.45 -0.56
C CYS A 48 18.90 5.88 -1.06
N ALA A 49 19.12 5.89 -2.37
CA ALA A 49 20.38 6.28 -3.00
C ALA A 49 20.15 7.42 -4.02
N PRO A 50 19.75 8.62 -3.57
CA PRO A 50 19.42 9.72 -4.47
C PRO A 50 20.66 10.18 -5.25
N GLU A 51 20.52 10.32 -6.55
CA GLU A 51 21.55 10.86 -7.43
C GLU A 51 21.37 12.38 -7.61
N PRO A 52 22.41 13.20 -7.41
CA PRO A 52 22.30 14.65 -7.59
C PRO A 52 21.74 15.05 -8.96
N GLY A 53 20.78 15.98 -8.95
CA GLY A 53 20.13 16.47 -10.18
C GLY A 53 19.13 15.50 -10.82
N THR A 54 18.86 14.33 -10.21
CA THR A 54 17.98 13.31 -10.79
C THR A 54 16.71 13.14 -9.96
N THR A 55 15.56 13.44 -10.57
CA THR A 55 14.24 13.17 -9.96
C THR A 55 13.83 11.72 -10.18
N VAL A 56 13.47 11.03 -9.09
CA VAL A 56 12.81 9.72 -9.16
C VAL A 56 11.31 9.95 -9.27
N TYR A 57 10.69 9.39 -10.30
CA TYR A 57 9.24 9.47 -10.47
C TYR A 57 8.58 8.16 -10.02
N ALA A 58 7.73 8.25 -9.01
CA ALA A 58 6.94 7.13 -8.52
C ALA A 58 5.53 7.13 -9.16
N PRO A 59 4.91 5.94 -9.34
CA PRO A 59 3.53 5.86 -9.76
C PRO A 59 2.57 6.23 -8.62
N ALA A 60 1.35 6.62 -8.96
CA ALA A 60 0.24 6.75 -8.01
C ALA A 60 -1.02 6.09 -8.56
N PHE A 61 -1.88 5.60 -7.67
CA PHE A 61 -3.15 5.01 -8.08
C PHE A 61 -4.20 6.10 -8.28
N ASP A 62 -4.68 6.26 -9.51
CA ASP A 62 -5.77 7.19 -9.80
C ASP A 62 -7.11 6.50 -9.51
N ARG A 63 -7.82 7.02 -8.49
CA ARG A 63 -9.11 6.47 -8.06
C ARG A 63 -10.25 6.74 -9.06
N SER A 64 -10.12 7.74 -9.92
CA SER A 64 -11.11 8.03 -10.97
C SER A 64 -10.98 7.06 -12.15
N LEU A 65 -9.75 6.60 -12.43
CA LEU A 65 -9.45 5.62 -13.48
C LEU A 65 -9.48 4.17 -12.98
N GLU A 66 -9.35 3.97 -11.66
CA GLU A 66 -9.08 2.68 -11.01
C GLU A 66 -7.78 1.98 -11.49
N GLU A 67 -6.79 2.76 -11.91
CA GLU A 67 -5.54 2.27 -12.48
C GLU A 67 -4.31 2.96 -11.87
N PRO A 68 -3.16 2.27 -11.83
CA PRO A 68 -1.87 2.90 -11.55
C PRO A 68 -1.47 3.83 -12.71
N VAL A 69 -1.05 5.04 -12.38
CA VAL A 69 -0.50 6.00 -13.34
C VAL A 69 0.98 6.15 -13.05
N ALA A 70 1.81 5.83 -14.04
CA ALA A 70 3.26 5.99 -13.94
C ALA A 70 3.64 7.47 -13.96
N GLY A 71 4.72 7.82 -13.27
CA GLY A 71 5.27 9.18 -13.34
C GLY A 71 4.51 10.24 -12.52
N SER A 72 3.54 9.84 -11.69
CA SER A 72 2.64 10.78 -11.02
C SER A 72 3.24 11.55 -9.86
N VAL A 73 4.26 10.99 -9.18
CA VAL A 73 4.84 11.58 -7.98
C VAL A 73 6.33 11.85 -8.20
N PRO A 74 6.74 13.12 -8.38
CA PRO A 74 8.16 13.47 -8.45
C PRO A 74 8.78 13.50 -7.04
N VAL A 75 9.89 12.80 -6.87
CA VAL A 75 10.74 12.88 -5.67
C VAL A 75 12.10 13.40 -6.08
N GLY A 76 12.39 14.65 -5.71
CA GLY A 76 13.69 15.28 -5.97
C GLY A 76 14.78 14.69 -5.07
N PRO A 77 16.06 14.78 -5.48
CA PRO A 77 17.18 14.22 -4.69
C PRO A 77 17.41 14.98 -3.37
N ASP A 78 16.91 16.21 -3.26
CA ASP A 78 17.02 17.05 -2.06
C ASP A 78 15.87 16.83 -1.06
N VAL A 79 14.93 15.91 -1.34
CA VAL A 79 13.82 15.60 -0.43
C VAL A 79 14.37 14.82 0.77
N PRO A 80 14.32 15.37 2.00
CA PRO A 80 14.95 14.73 3.14
C PRO A 80 14.10 13.62 3.79
N LEU A 81 12.80 13.58 3.48
CA LEU A 81 11.89 12.58 4.03
C LEU A 81 10.93 12.05 2.96
N VAL A 82 11.00 10.75 2.72
CA VAL A 82 9.97 10.03 1.97
C VAL A 82 9.10 9.29 2.96
N VAL A 83 7.79 9.55 2.91
CA VAL A 83 6.80 8.75 3.62
C VAL A 83 6.24 7.76 2.62
N THR A 84 6.23 6.48 2.97
CA THR A 84 5.55 5.46 2.17
C THR A 84 4.53 4.73 3.01
N GLU A 85 3.39 4.40 2.40
CA GLU A 85 2.28 3.73 3.06
C GLU A 85 1.79 2.57 2.20
N GLY A 86 1.41 1.49 2.86
CA GLY A 86 0.96 0.29 2.19
C GLY A 86 0.70 -0.86 3.15
N THR A 87 -0.12 -1.83 2.73
CA THR A 87 -0.48 -2.97 3.56
C THR A 87 0.65 -4.00 3.70
N TYR A 88 1.57 -4.07 2.74
CA TYR A 88 2.56 -5.17 2.65
C TYR A 88 4.00 -4.75 2.93
N LEU A 89 4.23 -3.57 3.49
CA LEU A 89 5.57 -3.07 3.82
C LEU A 89 6.35 -3.98 4.78
N LEU A 90 5.62 -4.68 5.64
CA LEU A 90 6.15 -5.60 6.64
C LEU A 90 6.00 -7.07 6.21
N HIS A 91 5.63 -7.36 4.96
CA HIS A 91 5.49 -8.74 4.48
C HIS A 91 6.85 -9.31 4.06
N ASP A 92 7.18 -10.51 4.55
CA ASP A 92 8.52 -11.11 4.51
C ASP A 92 8.65 -12.27 3.50
N GLU A 93 7.70 -12.41 2.59
CA GLU A 93 7.70 -13.46 1.57
C GLU A 93 7.88 -12.91 0.15
N GLY A 94 8.56 -13.69 -0.70
CA GLY A 94 8.75 -13.36 -2.11
C GLY A 94 9.43 -11.99 -2.33
N ALA A 95 8.95 -11.24 -3.32
CA ALA A 95 9.50 -9.94 -3.65
C ALA A 95 9.24 -8.86 -2.57
N TRP A 96 8.27 -9.06 -1.67
CA TRP A 96 7.98 -8.11 -0.59
C TRP A 96 9.04 -8.12 0.52
N ALA A 97 9.75 -9.24 0.71
CA ALA A 97 10.83 -9.35 1.70
C ALA A 97 11.95 -8.30 1.53
N GLY A 98 12.10 -7.76 0.31
CA GLY A 98 13.08 -6.72 0.01
C GLY A 98 12.65 -5.31 0.45
N VAL A 99 11.40 -5.10 0.88
CA VAL A 99 10.89 -3.76 1.22
C VAL A 99 11.37 -3.29 2.59
N LEU A 100 11.15 -4.08 3.65
CA LEU A 100 11.48 -3.66 5.02
C LEU A 100 12.94 -3.22 5.20
N PRO A 101 13.95 -3.90 4.62
CA PRO A 101 15.34 -3.46 4.72
C PRO A 101 15.65 -2.09 4.08
N LEU A 102 14.73 -1.54 3.28
CA LEU A 102 14.86 -0.22 2.62
C LEU A 102 14.16 0.90 3.41
N LEU A 103 13.55 0.59 4.56
CA LEU A 103 12.85 1.57 5.39
C LEU A 103 13.67 1.89 6.63
N ASP A 104 13.98 3.18 6.84
CA ASP A 104 14.64 3.64 8.07
C ASP A 104 13.75 3.43 9.31
N GLU A 105 12.44 3.67 9.14
CA GLU A 105 11.42 3.39 10.13
C GLU A 105 10.17 2.80 9.46
N ALA A 106 9.47 1.93 10.18
CA ALA A 106 8.30 1.21 9.69
C ALA A 106 7.31 1.06 10.83
N TRP A 107 6.15 1.70 10.71
CA TRP A 107 5.16 1.78 11.77
C TRP A 107 3.93 0.94 11.41
N TYR A 108 3.46 0.12 12.34
CA TYR A 108 2.24 -0.66 12.20
C TYR A 108 1.09 0.06 12.92
N LEU A 109 0.05 0.39 12.17
CA LEU A 109 -1.17 0.97 12.75
C LEU A 109 -2.09 -0.17 13.21
N ASP A 110 -2.22 -0.34 14.52
CA ASP A 110 -2.99 -1.40 15.15
C ASP A 110 -4.43 -0.94 15.38
N LEU A 111 -5.31 -1.29 14.45
CA LEU A 111 -6.72 -0.95 14.48
C LEU A 111 -7.56 -2.18 14.87
N ASP A 112 -8.42 -2.06 15.89
CA ASP A 112 -9.33 -3.14 16.28
C ASP A 112 -10.15 -3.62 15.06
N ALA A 113 -10.10 -4.93 14.79
CA ALA A 113 -10.82 -5.58 13.71
C ALA A 113 -12.34 -5.29 13.75
N ARG A 114 -12.90 -5.11 14.95
CA ARG A 114 -14.31 -4.73 15.18
C ARG A 114 -14.65 -3.35 14.60
N LEU A 115 -13.68 -2.45 14.54
CA LEU A 115 -13.83 -1.12 13.92
C LEU A 115 -13.48 -1.15 12.43
N ARG A 116 -12.50 -1.96 12.04
CA ARG A 116 -12.03 -2.06 10.66
C ARG A 116 -13.08 -2.60 9.70
N VAL A 117 -13.77 -3.69 10.05
CA VAL A 117 -14.69 -4.40 9.15
C VAL A 117 -15.89 -3.53 8.72
N PRO A 118 -16.64 -2.88 9.63
CA PRO A 118 -17.73 -1.99 9.23
C PRO A 118 -17.26 -0.84 8.32
N ARG A 119 -16.10 -0.24 8.63
CA ARG A 119 -15.53 0.86 7.83
C ARG A 119 -15.18 0.45 6.41
N LEU A 120 -14.66 -0.77 6.22
CA LEU A 120 -14.35 -1.32 4.91
C LEU A 120 -15.61 -1.57 4.09
N ILE A 121 -16.66 -2.15 4.70
CA ILE A 121 -17.96 -2.35 4.03
C ILE A 121 -18.53 -1.00 3.59
N ASP A 122 -18.59 -0.02 4.49
CA ASP A 122 -19.10 1.32 4.18
C ASP A 122 -18.29 2.02 3.10
N ARG A 123 -16.98 1.77 3.02
CA ARG A 123 -16.13 2.29 1.94
C ARG A 123 -16.50 1.67 0.60
N HIS A 124 -16.62 0.34 0.51
CA HIS A 124 -17.02 -0.34 -0.72
C HIS A 124 -18.41 0.09 -1.20
N VAL A 125 -19.37 0.27 -0.27
CA VAL A 125 -20.71 0.76 -0.60
C VAL A 125 -20.67 2.20 -1.12
N ARG A 126 -19.86 3.08 -0.51
CA ARG A 126 -19.65 4.46 -1.00
C ARG A 126 -19.05 4.50 -2.42
N PHE A 127 -18.26 3.50 -2.78
CA PHE A 127 -17.73 3.33 -4.15
C PHE A 127 -18.67 2.55 -5.08
N GLY A 128 -19.95 2.37 -4.69
CA GLY A 128 -21.01 1.86 -5.56
C GLY A 128 -21.15 0.33 -5.58
N LYS A 129 -20.42 -0.40 -4.73
CA LYS A 129 -20.63 -1.85 -4.60
C LYS A 129 -21.91 -2.12 -3.80
N ASP A 130 -22.74 -3.04 -4.28
CA ASP A 130 -23.88 -3.56 -3.50
C ASP A 130 -23.42 -4.05 -2.12
N ARG A 131 -24.24 -3.85 -1.08
CA ARG A 131 -23.86 -4.13 0.30
C ARG A 131 -23.54 -5.61 0.53
N ALA A 132 -24.36 -6.53 0.03
CA ALA A 132 -24.12 -7.97 0.20
C ALA A 132 -22.82 -8.38 -0.52
N ARG A 133 -22.56 -7.80 -1.69
CA ARG A 133 -21.29 -7.99 -2.41
C ARG A 133 -20.09 -7.36 -1.69
N ALA A 134 -20.27 -6.23 -1.03
CA ALA A 134 -19.24 -5.56 -0.23
C ALA A 134 -18.88 -6.40 1.00
N GLU A 135 -19.87 -6.89 1.74
CA GLU A 135 -19.70 -7.80 2.87
C GLU A 135 -18.96 -9.07 2.46
N HIS A 136 -19.40 -9.72 1.38
CA HIS A 136 -18.71 -10.91 0.87
C HIS A 136 -17.24 -10.63 0.52
N TRP A 137 -16.97 -9.51 -0.16
CA TRP A 137 -15.60 -9.11 -0.52
C TRP A 137 -14.72 -8.86 0.71
N VAL A 138 -15.26 -8.17 1.72
CA VAL A 138 -14.53 -7.86 2.95
C VAL A 138 -14.19 -9.13 3.73
N HIS A 139 -15.15 -10.05 3.89
CA HIS A 139 -14.95 -11.29 4.64
C HIS A 139 -14.03 -12.30 3.95
N THR A 140 -13.92 -12.24 2.62
CA THR A 140 -13.09 -13.17 1.85
C THR A 140 -11.72 -12.58 1.55
N SER A 141 -11.66 -11.51 0.77
CA SER A 141 -10.42 -10.92 0.29
C SER A 141 -9.76 -10.03 1.35
N ASP A 142 -10.48 -9.01 1.85
CA ASP A 142 -9.87 -8.02 2.74
C ASP A 142 -9.46 -8.65 4.09
N GLU A 143 -10.21 -9.63 4.59
CA GLU A 143 -9.89 -10.32 5.85
C GLU A 143 -8.70 -11.29 5.69
N THR A 144 -8.58 -11.96 4.54
CA THR A 144 -7.41 -12.79 4.22
C THR A 144 -6.16 -11.93 4.13
N ASN A 145 -6.25 -10.79 3.43
CA ASN A 145 -5.16 -9.82 3.37
C ASN A 145 -4.82 -9.30 4.77
N ALA A 146 -5.82 -8.91 5.56
CA ALA A 146 -5.59 -8.41 6.91
C ALA A 146 -4.91 -9.43 7.84
N ARG A 147 -5.30 -10.71 7.76
CA ARG A 147 -4.62 -11.79 8.51
C ARG A 147 -3.16 -11.94 8.09
N LEU A 148 -2.86 -11.78 6.81
CA LEU A 148 -1.49 -11.82 6.30
C LEU A 148 -0.68 -10.61 6.79
N VAL A 149 -1.24 -9.41 6.68
CA VAL A 149 -0.62 -8.15 7.14
C VAL A 149 -0.31 -8.20 8.64
N ALA A 150 -1.22 -8.74 9.45
CA ALA A 150 -1.04 -8.85 10.90
C ALA A 150 0.18 -9.70 11.30
N ARG A 151 0.64 -10.63 10.46
CA ARG A 151 1.87 -11.41 10.71
C ARG A 151 3.12 -10.54 10.72
N GLY A 152 3.08 -9.39 10.04
CA GLY A 152 4.19 -8.44 10.00
C GLY A 152 4.28 -7.52 11.20
N ARG A 153 3.29 -7.52 12.11
CA ARG A 153 3.21 -6.58 13.24
C ARG A 153 4.50 -6.53 14.07
N ASP A 154 5.06 -7.68 14.41
CA ASP A 154 6.24 -7.77 15.29
C ASP A 154 7.55 -7.38 14.58
N ARG A 155 7.51 -7.11 13.26
CA ARG A 155 8.63 -6.56 12.49
C ARG A 155 8.61 -5.03 12.43
N ALA A 156 7.56 -4.39 12.92
CA ALA A 156 7.48 -2.93 12.94
C ALA A 156 8.44 -2.36 13.98
N HIS A 157 9.03 -1.21 13.66
CA HIS A 157 9.84 -0.42 14.59
C HIS A 157 8.96 0.20 15.68
N LEU A 158 7.70 0.52 15.34
CA LEU A 158 6.71 1.04 16.27
C LEU A 158 5.33 0.46 15.94
N VAL A 159 4.58 0.08 16.97
CA VAL A 159 3.16 -0.24 16.86
C VAL A 159 2.34 0.89 17.48
N VAL A 160 1.42 1.47 16.70
CA VAL A 160 0.57 2.58 17.11
C VAL A 160 -0.86 2.08 17.27
N PRO A 161 -1.38 1.94 18.50
CA PRO A 161 -2.79 1.62 18.73
C PRO A 161 -3.68 2.76 18.26
N MET A 162 -4.71 2.43 17.47
CA MET A 162 -5.64 3.42 16.89
C MET A 162 -6.93 3.58 17.72
N ASP A 163 -6.92 3.15 18.98
CA ASP A 163 -8.10 3.04 19.85
C ASP A 163 -8.53 4.39 20.50
N GLY A 164 -8.02 5.52 20.01
CA GLY A 164 -8.29 6.86 20.52
C GLY A 164 -9.33 7.64 19.70
N PRO A 165 -9.82 8.80 20.20
CA PRO A 165 -10.87 9.62 19.54
C PRO A 165 -10.49 10.22 18.17
N TRP A 166 -9.29 9.91 17.67
CA TRP A 166 -8.77 10.31 16.37
C TRP A 166 -8.67 9.15 15.36
N GLY A 167 -9.10 7.95 15.75
CA GLY A 167 -9.14 6.74 14.93
C GLY A 167 -10.39 6.62 14.07
#